data_AF-A0A9R1GVY2-F1
#
_entry.id   AF-A0A9R1GVY2-F1
#
_cell.length_a   1.000
_cell.length_b   1.000
_cell.length_c   1.000
_cell.angle_alpha   90.00
_cell.angle_beta   90.00
_cell.angle_gamma   90.00
#
_symmetry.space_group_name_H-M   'P 1'
#
loop_
_entity.id
_entity.type
_entity.pdbx_description
1 polymer ?
#
loop_
_entity_poly.entity_id
_entity_poly.type
_entity_poly.pdbx_seq_one_letter_code
_entity_poly.pdbx_strand_id
1 'polypeptide(L)'
;MATEAMAGAVRDLAALSMRFLLHLGGNQTNLAFSPLSFHYVLVLLAAGATGDTLNQIVSFLGPSGGMAHASLASHAASAFLARGNGSEPDVRCGVGLWVDSSLRLRPAFADMVASRYNATAQAMPFQEKPDEARVEINRWFEDRTGGLIKELMPEGHLDSDTALVIGNALYLRGSWLRPFDREDTVDGDFFLADGSSVRVPFMTSGIRQRISSHPGFKVLQLPYDSGRVGGRHSFSMHIYLPDERDGLQALIRELSSDTGGFLNRSAPAQAVEVGYFKIPKFKVSRKVEASDLLKDMGLERPFCFSHDFAEMVDYSEPLAVRSVLHECVVEVDEDGTMAAAATEAHIMTGCSIGWEEPVRVDFVADHPFLFLIREDESGIVLFAGQVVNPEL
;
A
#
# COMPACT_ATOMS: atom_id res chain seq x y z
N MET A 1 6.23 -26.14 -3.31
CA MET A 1 7.35 -25.48 -4.01
C MET A 1 6.99 -24.08 -4.53
N ALA A 2 6.30 -23.90 -5.68
CA ALA A 2 6.03 -22.53 -6.20
C ALA A 2 5.09 -21.68 -5.32
N THR A 3 4.05 -22.30 -4.76
CA THR A 3 3.12 -21.67 -3.81
C THR A 3 3.75 -21.33 -2.45
N GLU A 4 4.66 -22.17 -1.96
CA GLU A 4 5.41 -21.91 -0.72
C GLU A 4 6.43 -20.78 -0.87
N ALA A 5 7.11 -20.72 -2.02
CA ALA A 5 8.03 -19.61 -2.33
C ALA A 5 7.28 -18.28 -2.40
N MET A 6 6.11 -18.25 -3.05
CA MET A 6 5.26 -17.06 -3.09
C MET A 6 4.78 -16.66 -1.68
N ALA A 7 4.36 -17.63 -0.85
CA ALA A 7 3.99 -17.36 0.53
C ALA A 7 5.16 -16.81 1.37
N GLY A 8 6.39 -17.23 1.07
CA GLY A 8 7.61 -16.62 1.60
C GLY A 8 7.73 -15.15 1.22
N ALA A 9 7.63 -14.84 -0.07
CA ALA A 9 7.72 -13.47 -0.56
C ALA A 9 6.60 -12.56 0.00
N VAL A 10 5.40 -13.10 0.27
CA VAL A 10 4.33 -12.36 0.97
C VAL A 10 4.73 -12.02 2.40
N ARG A 11 5.35 -12.95 3.14
CA ARG A 11 5.87 -12.66 4.50
C ARG A 11 6.97 -11.62 4.46
N ASP A 12 7.87 -11.70 3.49
CA ASP A 12 8.94 -10.73 3.29
C ASP A 12 8.38 -9.34 2.96
N LEU A 13 7.33 -9.26 2.13
CA LEU A 13 6.61 -8.01 1.85
C LEU A 13 5.95 -7.43 3.11
N ALA A 14 5.32 -8.26 3.94
CA ALA A 14 4.77 -7.84 5.22
C ALA A 14 5.87 -7.30 6.17
N ALA A 15 7.01 -8.00 6.26
CA ALA A 15 8.16 -7.55 7.06
C ALA A 15 8.74 -6.23 6.52
N LEU A 16 8.84 -6.07 5.21
CA LEU A 16 9.26 -4.83 4.56
C LEU A 16 8.29 -3.68 4.90
N SER A 17 6.99 -3.93 4.90
CA SER A 17 5.97 -2.96 5.33
C SER A 17 6.22 -2.47 6.76
N MET A 18 6.50 -3.39 7.68
CA MET A 18 6.78 -3.05 9.08
C MET A 18 8.12 -2.29 9.23
N ARG A 19 9.16 -2.66 8.48
CA ARG A 19 10.43 -1.90 8.44
C ARG A 19 10.23 -0.47 7.96
N PHE A 20 9.42 -0.25 6.92
CA PHE A 20 9.07 1.10 6.46
C PHE A 20 8.30 1.87 7.52
N LEU A 21 7.31 1.26 8.19
CA LEU A 21 6.57 1.89 9.29
C LEU A 21 7.48 2.27 10.46
N LEU A 22 8.46 1.43 10.82
CA LEU A 22 9.43 1.77 11.86
C LEU A 22 10.35 2.92 11.48
N HIS A 23 10.72 3.01 10.21
CA HIS A 23 11.68 4.00 9.73
C HIS A 23 11.03 5.35 9.42
N LEU A 24 9.82 5.34 8.85
CA LEU A 24 9.07 6.53 8.46
C LEU A 24 8.06 7.00 9.52
N GLY A 25 7.64 6.09 10.40
CA GLY A 25 6.64 6.35 11.43
C GLY A 25 7.18 7.23 12.53
N GLY A 26 6.26 7.96 13.16
CA GLY A 26 6.54 8.82 14.29
C GLY A 26 5.25 9.26 14.95
N ASN A 27 5.35 10.09 15.99
CA ASN A 27 4.17 10.48 16.78
C ASN A 27 3.44 11.73 16.25
N GLN A 28 3.93 12.34 15.16
CA GLN A 28 3.48 13.67 14.74
C GLN A 28 2.83 13.74 13.36
N THR A 29 3.08 12.77 12.49
CA THR A 29 2.59 12.81 11.10
C THR A 29 1.87 11.52 10.74
N ASN A 30 0.72 11.66 10.10
CA ASN A 30 0.10 10.55 9.39
C ASN A 30 1.07 10.03 8.32
N LEU A 31 1.02 8.72 8.08
CA LEU A 31 1.85 8.06 7.08
C LEU A 31 0.97 7.09 6.32
N ALA A 32 1.06 7.14 5.00
CA ALA A 32 0.54 6.11 4.11
C ALA A 32 1.57 5.87 3.02
N PHE A 33 1.75 4.61 2.65
CA PHE A 33 2.55 4.19 1.52
C PHE A 33 2.06 2.84 1.02
N SER A 34 2.52 2.45 -0.16
CA SER A 34 2.23 1.14 -0.73
C SER A 34 3.48 0.25 -0.68
N PRO A 35 3.52 -0.76 0.22
CA PRO A 35 4.59 -1.75 0.21
C PRO A 35 4.67 -2.51 -1.11
N LEU A 36 3.52 -2.84 -1.71
CA LEU A 36 3.45 -3.52 -3.00
C LEU A 36 4.09 -2.69 -4.11
N SER A 37 3.90 -1.38 -4.09
CA SER A 37 4.50 -0.44 -5.03
C SER A 37 6.03 -0.43 -4.95
N PHE A 38 6.57 -0.32 -3.74
CA PHE A 38 8.02 -0.40 -3.52
C PHE A 38 8.58 -1.74 -3.95
N HIS A 39 7.87 -2.83 -3.61
CA HIS A 39 8.23 -4.17 -4.04
C HIS A 39 8.33 -4.29 -5.56
N TYR A 40 7.39 -3.70 -6.32
CA TYR A 40 7.45 -3.68 -7.78
C TYR A 40 8.66 -2.93 -8.31
N VAL A 41 8.94 -1.72 -7.79
CA VAL A 41 10.13 -0.95 -8.18
C VAL A 41 11.40 -1.78 -8.01
N LEU A 42 11.54 -2.43 -6.86
CA LEU A 42 12.69 -3.27 -6.54
C LEU A 42 12.76 -4.52 -7.44
N VAL A 43 11.63 -5.15 -7.76
CA VAL A 43 11.59 -6.29 -8.69
C VAL A 43 11.98 -5.89 -10.11
N LEU A 44 11.53 -4.72 -10.59
CA LEU A 44 11.92 -4.21 -11.91
C LEU A 44 13.41 -3.86 -11.97
N LEU A 45 13.93 -3.22 -10.92
CA LEU A 45 15.36 -2.95 -10.79
C LEU A 45 16.17 -4.24 -10.77
N ALA A 46 15.77 -5.24 -9.97
CA ALA A 46 16.44 -6.53 -9.92
C ALA A 46 16.43 -7.24 -11.28
N ALA A 47 15.33 -7.16 -12.04
CA ALA A 47 15.25 -7.79 -13.35
C ALA A 47 16.17 -7.15 -14.39
N GLY A 48 16.56 -5.90 -14.20
CA GLY A 48 17.49 -5.16 -15.05
C GLY A 48 18.93 -5.13 -14.54
N ALA A 49 19.15 -5.57 -13.30
CA ALA A 49 20.43 -5.49 -12.60
C ALA A 49 21.20 -6.82 -12.62
N THR A 50 22.51 -6.71 -12.44
CA THR A 50 23.46 -7.82 -12.32
C THR A 50 24.41 -7.55 -11.14
N GLY A 51 25.32 -8.49 -10.86
CA GLY A 51 26.40 -8.26 -9.89
C GLY A 51 25.96 -7.88 -8.48
N ASP A 52 26.69 -6.93 -7.88
CA ASP A 52 26.47 -6.49 -6.50
C ASP A 52 25.15 -5.74 -6.34
N THR A 53 24.71 -4.98 -7.36
CA THR A 53 23.42 -4.28 -7.33
C THR A 53 22.26 -5.25 -7.25
N LEU A 54 22.26 -6.30 -8.08
CA LEU A 54 21.25 -7.36 -8.00
C LEU A 54 21.23 -8.03 -6.61
N ASN A 55 22.41 -8.38 -6.10
CA ASN A 55 22.54 -9.04 -4.80
C ASN A 55 21.97 -8.18 -3.66
N GLN A 56 22.26 -6.87 -3.66
CA GLN A 56 21.75 -5.97 -2.64
C GLN A 56 20.23 -5.81 -2.74
N ILE A 57 19.66 -5.65 -3.94
CA ILE A 57 18.21 -5.52 -4.12
C ILE A 57 17.50 -6.79 -3.63
N VAL A 58 17.98 -7.97 -4.02
CA VAL A 58 17.38 -9.24 -3.60
C VAL A 58 17.48 -9.44 -2.08
N SER A 59 18.63 -9.10 -1.48
CA SER A 59 18.79 -9.15 -0.02
C SER A 59 17.88 -8.16 0.69
N PHE A 60 17.62 -6.99 0.10
CA PHE A 60 16.75 -5.97 0.68
C PHE A 60 15.27 -6.40 0.64
N LEU A 61 14.87 -7.05 -0.46
CA LEU A 61 13.53 -7.61 -0.67
C LEU A 61 13.16 -8.69 0.36
N GLY A 62 14.11 -9.58 0.68
CA GLY A 62 13.93 -10.59 1.72
C GLY A 62 14.56 -11.96 1.41
N PRO A 63 14.58 -12.86 2.42
CA PRO A 63 15.23 -14.17 2.33
C PRO A 63 14.60 -15.13 1.32
N SER A 64 13.37 -14.88 0.85
CA SER A 64 12.73 -15.75 -0.15
C SER A 64 13.40 -15.68 -1.53
N GLY A 65 14.21 -14.65 -1.77
CA GLY A 65 15.04 -14.52 -2.96
C GLY A 65 14.31 -13.99 -4.20
N GLY A 66 15.08 -13.54 -5.19
CA GLY A 66 14.57 -12.78 -6.33
C GLY A 66 13.49 -13.50 -7.15
N MET A 67 13.61 -14.83 -7.33
CA MET A 67 12.61 -15.62 -8.08
C MET A 67 11.24 -15.70 -7.39
N ALA A 68 11.22 -15.74 -6.05
CA ALA A 68 9.99 -15.74 -5.27
C ALA A 68 9.29 -14.38 -5.38
N HIS A 69 10.06 -13.29 -5.23
CA HIS A 69 9.55 -11.93 -5.38
C HIS A 69 9.08 -11.61 -6.81
N ALA A 70 9.79 -12.09 -7.84
CA ALA A 70 9.35 -11.96 -9.23
C ALA A 70 8.06 -12.74 -9.50
N SER A 71 7.89 -13.93 -8.89
CA SER A 71 6.63 -14.68 -8.95
C SER A 71 5.49 -13.95 -8.24
N LEU A 72 5.75 -13.35 -7.07
CA LEU A 72 4.77 -12.54 -6.33
C LEU A 72 4.29 -11.33 -7.15
N ALA A 73 5.22 -10.58 -7.74
CA ALA A 73 4.89 -9.44 -8.59
C ALA A 73 4.08 -9.89 -9.83
N SER A 74 4.46 -10.99 -10.48
CA SER A 74 3.71 -11.50 -11.62
C SER A 74 2.31 -12.00 -11.23
N HIS A 75 2.17 -12.59 -10.04
CA HIS A 75 0.87 -12.98 -9.48
C HIS A 75 -0.01 -11.77 -9.22
N ALA A 76 0.48 -10.74 -8.51
CA ALA A 76 -0.28 -9.51 -8.27
C ALA A 76 -0.70 -8.82 -9.58
N ALA A 77 0.20 -8.76 -10.56
CA ALA A 77 -0.05 -8.18 -11.88
C ALA A 77 -1.25 -8.86 -12.57
N SER A 78 -1.27 -10.20 -12.57
CA SER A 78 -2.30 -10.98 -13.26
C SER A 78 -3.60 -11.18 -12.47
N ALA A 79 -3.51 -11.23 -11.14
CA ALA A 79 -4.63 -11.55 -10.26
C ALA A 79 -5.61 -10.37 -10.09
N PHE A 80 -5.08 -9.19 -9.78
CA PHE A 80 -5.93 -8.04 -9.43
C PHE A 80 -5.50 -6.69 -10.01
N LEU A 81 -4.28 -6.53 -10.53
CA LEU A 81 -3.85 -5.26 -11.16
C LEU A 81 -4.15 -5.17 -12.67
N ALA A 82 -4.42 -6.30 -13.33
CA ALA A 82 -4.87 -6.35 -14.72
C ALA A 82 -6.40 -6.22 -14.85
N ARG A 83 -7.12 -6.02 -13.74
CA ARG A 83 -8.57 -5.84 -13.77
C ARG A 83 -8.91 -4.51 -14.43
N GLY A 84 -9.73 -4.56 -15.47
CA GLY A 84 -10.19 -3.37 -16.19
C GLY A 84 -11.27 -2.60 -15.43
N ASN A 85 -11.72 -1.50 -16.01
CA ASN A 85 -12.74 -0.63 -15.46
C ASN A 85 -14.00 -1.41 -15.02
N GLY A 86 -14.46 -1.17 -13.79
CA GLY A 86 -15.70 -1.73 -13.23
C GLY A 86 -15.52 -2.94 -12.31
N SER A 87 -14.31 -3.22 -11.81
CA SER A 87 -14.12 -4.13 -10.67
C SER A 87 -14.35 -3.41 -9.34
N GLU A 88 -14.89 -4.12 -8.36
CA GLU A 88 -15.04 -3.66 -6.98
C GLU A 88 -14.17 -4.56 -6.08
N PRO A 89 -13.24 -4.01 -5.27
CA PRO A 89 -12.71 -2.66 -5.37
C PRO A 89 -11.93 -2.44 -6.70
N ASP A 90 -11.86 -1.19 -7.13
CA ASP A 90 -11.05 -0.71 -8.26
C ASP A 90 -9.62 -0.41 -7.78
N VAL A 91 -8.72 -1.35 -8.03
CA VAL A 91 -7.30 -1.27 -7.68
C VAL A 91 -6.50 -0.96 -8.95
N ARG A 92 -5.86 0.21 -8.99
CA ARG A 92 -5.04 0.64 -10.12
C ARG A 92 -3.61 0.87 -9.68
N CYS A 93 -2.69 0.13 -10.28
CA CYS A 93 -1.25 0.31 -10.06
C CYS A 93 -0.60 0.72 -11.38
N GLY A 94 0.05 1.87 -11.39
CA GLY A 94 0.95 2.30 -12.45
C GLY A 94 2.38 2.15 -11.98
N VAL A 95 3.16 1.26 -12.61
CA VAL A 95 4.62 1.20 -12.42
C VAL A 95 5.27 1.47 -13.75
N GLY A 96 6.15 2.46 -13.79
CA GLY A 96 6.86 2.85 -14.99
C GLY A 96 8.34 3.09 -14.73
N LEU A 97 9.15 2.74 -15.71
CA LEU A 97 10.58 2.96 -15.78
C LEU A 97 10.86 3.72 -17.06
N TRP A 98 11.55 4.84 -16.96
CA TRP A 98 11.91 5.67 -18.11
C TRP A 98 13.41 5.90 -18.14
N VAL A 99 14.00 5.67 -19.31
CA VAL A 99 15.43 5.90 -19.57
C VAL A 99 15.58 7.02 -20.59
N ASP A 100 16.69 7.75 -20.54
CA ASP A 100 16.97 8.75 -21.56
C ASP A 100 17.10 8.11 -22.95
N SER A 101 16.60 8.77 -23.99
CA SER A 101 16.58 8.25 -25.36
C SER A 101 17.96 8.16 -26.02
N SER A 102 19.00 8.78 -25.45
CA SER A 102 20.40 8.52 -25.88
C SER A 102 20.86 7.11 -25.49
N LEU A 103 20.22 6.48 -24.50
CA LEU A 103 20.47 5.11 -24.09
C LEU A 103 19.58 4.15 -24.89
N ARG A 104 20.12 2.98 -25.22
CA ARG A 104 19.36 1.95 -25.93
C ARG A 104 18.68 1.01 -24.93
N LEU A 105 17.42 1.29 -24.62
CA LEU A 105 16.56 0.37 -23.86
C LEU A 105 16.47 -0.98 -24.59
N ARG A 106 16.72 -2.08 -23.88
CA ARG A 106 16.65 -3.41 -24.48
C ARG A 106 15.19 -3.81 -24.73
N PRO A 107 14.81 -4.16 -25.97
CA PRO A 107 13.44 -4.58 -26.27
C PRO A 107 12.99 -5.78 -25.43
N ALA A 108 13.87 -6.76 -25.22
CA ALA A 108 13.57 -7.94 -24.39
C ALA A 108 13.24 -7.57 -22.94
N PHE A 109 13.90 -6.56 -22.37
CA PHE A 109 13.58 -6.05 -21.04
C PHE A 109 12.20 -5.38 -21.04
N ALA A 110 11.95 -4.48 -21.99
CA ALA A 110 10.67 -3.78 -22.09
C ALA A 110 9.48 -4.73 -22.29
N ASP A 111 9.63 -5.74 -23.15
CA ASP A 111 8.62 -6.77 -23.40
C ASP A 111 8.35 -7.62 -22.14
N MET A 112 9.41 -7.97 -21.40
CA MET A 112 9.29 -8.71 -20.14
C MET A 112 8.56 -7.89 -19.07
N VAL A 113 8.91 -6.61 -18.92
CA VAL A 113 8.26 -5.70 -17.96
C VAL A 113 6.77 -5.53 -18.26
N ALA A 114 6.43 -5.35 -19.53
CA ALA A 114 5.04 -5.21 -19.97
C ALA A 114 4.25 -6.51 -19.77
N SER A 115 4.76 -7.64 -20.27
CA SER A 115 4.02 -8.91 -20.26
C SER A 115 3.92 -9.57 -18.88
N ARG A 116 4.97 -9.47 -18.06
CA ARG A 116 5.04 -10.20 -16.78
C ARG A 116 4.51 -9.40 -15.61
N TYR A 117 4.70 -8.08 -15.62
CA TYR A 117 4.41 -7.21 -14.48
C TYR A 117 3.33 -6.16 -14.77
N ASN A 118 2.78 -6.11 -15.99
CA ASN A 118 1.83 -5.06 -16.42
C ASN A 118 2.37 -3.64 -16.15
N ALA A 119 3.68 -3.47 -16.30
CA ALA A 119 4.40 -2.23 -16.07
C ALA A 119 4.91 -1.64 -17.39
N THR A 120 5.41 -0.42 -17.37
CA THR A 120 5.96 0.26 -18.57
C THR A 120 7.46 0.44 -18.44
N ALA A 121 8.19 0.16 -19.52
CA ALA A 121 9.59 0.56 -19.68
C ALA A 121 9.72 1.30 -21.02
N GLN A 122 10.14 2.56 -21.00
CA GLN A 122 10.15 3.42 -22.19
C GLN A 122 11.40 4.31 -22.24
N ALA A 123 11.80 4.71 -23.44
CA ALA A 123 12.82 5.71 -23.65
C ALA A 123 12.17 7.09 -23.84
N MET A 124 12.73 8.12 -23.22
CA MET A 124 12.22 9.51 -23.23
C MET A 124 13.38 10.50 -23.41
N PRO A 125 13.17 11.65 -24.08
CA PRO A 125 14.23 12.61 -24.37
C PRO A 125 14.55 13.51 -23.18
N PHE A 126 15.17 13.00 -22.12
CA PHE A 126 15.53 13.79 -20.92
C PHE A 126 16.62 14.81 -21.23
N GLN A 127 17.64 14.44 -22.01
CA GLN A 127 18.72 15.34 -22.38
C GLN A 127 18.27 16.48 -23.30
N GLU A 128 17.41 16.17 -24.26
CA GLU A 128 16.98 17.13 -25.27
C GLU A 128 15.77 17.95 -24.83
N LYS A 129 14.82 17.32 -24.12
CA LYS A 129 13.47 17.86 -23.85
C LYS A 129 12.94 17.40 -22.47
N PRO A 130 13.61 17.74 -21.36
CA PRO A 130 13.26 17.25 -20.02
C PRO A 130 11.83 17.61 -19.60
N ASP A 131 11.36 18.82 -19.90
CA ASP A 131 10.01 19.25 -19.55
C ASP A 131 8.91 18.55 -20.38
N GLU A 132 9.14 18.29 -21.66
CA GLU A 132 8.19 17.52 -22.48
C GLU A 132 8.07 16.09 -21.95
N ALA A 133 9.21 15.45 -21.63
CA ALA A 133 9.25 14.12 -21.05
C ALA A 133 8.55 14.07 -19.68
N ARG A 134 8.76 15.08 -18.82
CA ARG A 134 8.08 15.21 -17.53
C ARG A 134 6.55 15.26 -17.69
N VAL A 135 6.05 16.08 -18.61
CA VAL A 135 4.61 16.22 -18.88
C VAL A 135 4.03 14.91 -19.40
N GLU A 136 4.74 14.20 -20.26
CA GLU A 136 4.31 12.90 -20.78
C GLU A 136 4.25 11.82 -19.69
N ILE A 137 5.26 11.76 -18.81
CA ILE A 137 5.29 10.84 -17.67
C ILE A 137 4.13 11.16 -16.71
N ASN A 138 3.87 12.43 -16.39
CA ASN A 138 2.75 12.82 -15.54
C ASN A 138 1.40 12.45 -16.15
N ARG A 139 1.20 12.70 -17.45
CA ARG A 139 0.00 12.28 -18.16
C ARG A 139 -0.19 10.76 -18.10
N TRP A 140 0.88 9.99 -18.24
CA TRP A 140 0.82 8.53 -18.11
C TRP A 140 0.32 8.10 -16.72
N PHE A 141 0.79 8.73 -15.64
CA PHE A 141 0.28 8.46 -14.29
C PHE A 141 -1.18 8.91 -14.10
N GLU A 142 -1.55 10.06 -14.65
CA GLU A 142 -2.92 10.56 -14.61
C GLU A 142 -3.88 9.57 -15.28
N ASP A 143 -3.55 9.10 -16.49
CA ASP A 143 -4.35 8.13 -17.22
C ASP A 143 -4.44 6.78 -16.48
N ARG A 144 -3.32 6.29 -15.93
CA ARG A 144 -3.26 5.01 -15.20
C ARG A 144 -4.01 5.03 -13.88
N THR A 145 -4.15 6.20 -13.27
CA THR A 145 -4.84 6.36 -11.97
C THR A 145 -6.26 6.91 -12.14
N GLY A 146 -6.70 7.19 -13.37
CA GLY A 146 -8.02 7.76 -13.65
C GLY A 146 -8.18 9.19 -13.15
N GLY A 147 -7.13 10.01 -13.25
CA GLY A 147 -7.15 11.43 -12.94
C GLY A 147 -6.76 11.81 -11.50
N LEU A 148 -6.35 10.84 -10.69
CA LEU A 148 -6.17 11.03 -9.25
C LEU A 148 -4.75 11.44 -8.88
N ILE A 149 -3.75 10.91 -9.60
CA ILE A 149 -2.35 11.32 -9.48
C ILE A 149 -2.00 12.09 -10.75
N LYS A 150 -2.07 13.42 -10.64
CA LYS A 150 -1.90 14.34 -11.80
C LYS A 150 -0.46 14.76 -12.02
N GLU A 151 0.29 14.90 -10.93
CA GLU A 151 1.65 15.41 -10.98
C GLU A 151 2.52 14.58 -10.04
N LEU A 152 2.95 13.40 -10.48
CA LEU A 152 3.92 12.59 -9.74
C LEU A 152 5.31 13.22 -9.79
N MET A 153 5.69 13.79 -10.93
CA MET A 153 7.01 14.37 -11.17
C MET A 153 6.93 15.90 -11.19
N PRO A 154 7.47 16.58 -10.15
CA PRO A 154 7.41 18.05 -10.06
C PRO A 154 8.29 18.72 -11.11
N GLU A 155 8.04 20.01 -11.35
CA GLU A 155 8.89 20.85 -12.20
C GLU A 155 10.37 20.82 -11.75
N GLY A 156 11.29 20.81 -12.72
CA GLY A 156 12.73 20.76 -12.47
C GLY A 156 13.27 19.42 -11.96
N HIS A 157 12.43 18.38 -11.87
CA HIS A 157 12.87 17.04 -11.42
C HIS A 157 13.69 16.28 -12.46
N LEU A 158 13.44 16.54 -13.75
CA LEU A 158 14.25 16.04 -14.86
C LEU A 158 15.19 17.13 -15.33
N ASP A 159 16.43 16.75 -15.58
CA ASP A 159 17.49 17.60 -16.12
C ASP A 159 18.25 16.84 -17.22
N SER A 160 19.20 17.51 -17.86
CA SER A 160 20.02 16.93 -18.92
C SER A 160 21.00 15.85 -18.42
N ASP A 161 21.15 15.68 -17.11
CA ASP A 161 22.01 14.65 -16.53
C ASP A 161 21.19 13.40 -16.10
N THR A 162 19.87 13.46 -16.26
CA THR A 162 18.96 12.39 -15.86
C THR A 162 18.99 11.25 -16.86
N ALA A 163 19.41 10.06 -16.41
CA ALA A 163 19.53 8.87 -17.26
C ALA A 163 18.42 7.83 -17.05
N LEU A 164 17.95 7.66 -15.81
CA LEU A 164 16.99 6.63 -15.43
C LEU A 164 16.12 7.11 -14.27
N VAL A 165 14.79 7.11 -14.47
CA VAL A 165 13.80 7.42 -13.44
C VAL A 165 12.77 6.31 -13.34
N ILE A 166 12.31 6.05 -12.12
CA ILE A 166 11.26 5.08 -11.86
C ILE A 166 10.14 5.79 -11.10
N GLY A 167 8.92 5.57 -11.53
CA GLY A 167 7.74 6.09 -10.87
C GLY A 167 6.77 4.97 -10.55
N ASN A 168 6.13 5.10 -9.40
CA ASN A 168 5.01 4.27 -9.05
C ASN A 168 3.88 5.09 -8.44
N ALA A 169 2.67 4.75 -8.89
CA ALA A 169 1.42 5.18 -8.30
C ALA A 169 0.56 3.95 -7.97
N LEU A 170 0.03 3.86 -6.75
CA LEU A 170 -1.00 2.89 -6.42
C LEU A 170 -2.25 3.62 -5.92
N TYR A 171 -3.37 3.21 -6.48
CA TYR A 171 -4.68 3.71 -6.18
C TYR A 171 -5.62 2.56 -5.84
N LEU A 172 -6.45 2.74 -4.82
CA LEU A 172 -7.55 1.84 -4.51
C LEU A 172 -8.79 2.66 -4.22
N ARG A 173 -9.87 2.28 -4.90
CA ARG A 173 -11.25 2.69 -4.63
C ARG A 173 -12.02 1.46 -4.26
N GLY A 174 -12.65 1.43 -3.09
CA GLY A 174 -13.46 0.30 -2.70
C GLY A 174 -14.57 0.73 -1.77
N SER A 175 -15.78 0.31 -2.04
CA SER A 175 -16.92 0.47 -1.15
C SER A 175 -16.81 -0.55 -0.03
N TRP A 176 -17.22 -0.20 1.19
CA TRP A 176 -17.34 -1.19 2.25
C TRP A 176 -18.36 -2.25 1.85
N LEU A 177 -18.10 -3.51 2.20
CA LEU A 177 -19.11 -4.57 2.08
C LEU A 177 -20.36 -4.23 2.91
N ARG A 178 -20.16 -3.47 3.99
CA ARG A 178 -21.20 -2.93 4.87
C ARG A 178 -20.87 -1.47 5.19
N PRO A 179 -21.46 -0.51 4.47
CA PRO A 179 -21.27 0.92 4.72
C PRO A 179 -21.72 1.34 6.11
N PHE A 180 -21.20 2.48 6.56
CA PHE A 180 -21.66 3.15 7.77
C PHE A 180 -22.86 4.06 7.44
N ASP A 181 -23.79 4.21 8.38
CA ASP A 181 -24.85 5.20 8.23
C ASP A 181 -24.26 6.60 8.50
N ARG A 182 -24.43 7.50 7.54
CA ARG A 182 -23.97 8.89 7.66
C ARG A 182 -24.69 9.66 8.76
N GLU A 183 -25.94 9.29 9.06
CA GLU A 183 -26.72 9.92 10.13
C GLU A 183 -26.17 9.55 11.52
N ASP A 184 -25.44 8.44 11.62
CA ASP A 184 -24.81 7.97 12.85
C ASP A 184 -23.39 8.54 13.06
N THR A 185 -22.82 9.22 12.06
CA THR A 185 -21.51 9.88 12.20
C THR A 185 -21.60 11.08 13.14
N VAL A 186 -20.82 11.06 14.22
CA VAL A 186 -20.82 12.12 15.24
C VAL A 186 -19.39 12.53 15.60
N ASP A 187 -19.19 13.84 15.78
CA ASP A 187 -17.91 14.38 16.25
C ASP A 187 -17.57 13.88 17.66
N GLY A 188 -16.34 13.43 17.83
CA GLY A 188 -15.76 13.01 19.11
C GLY A 188 -14.30 13.40 19.24
N ASP A 189 -13.74 13.19 20.42
CA ASP A 189 -12.34 13.48 20.68
C ASP A 189 -11.46 12.32 20.19
N PHE A 190 -10.41 12.66 19.43
CA PHE A 190 -9.29 11.79 19.13
C PHE A 190 -8.07 12.27 19.92
N PHE A 191 -7.50 11.40 20.74
CA PHE A 191 -6.40 11.70 21.64
C PHE A 191 -5.05 11.53 20.93
N LEU A 192 -4.27 12.59 20.87
CA LEU A 192 -2.94 12.61 20.27
C LEU A 192 -1.89 12.02 21.22
N ALA A 193 -0.74 11.62 20.67
CA ALA A 193 0.37 11.06 21.43
C ALA A 193 1.00 12.04 22.44
N ASP A 194 0.79 13.35 22.28
CA ASP A 194 1.26 14.37 23.23
C ASP A 194 0.27 14.62 24.39
N GLY A 195 -0.84 13.87 24.43
CA GLY A 195 -1.89 13.97 25.45
C GLY A 195 -2.97 15.02 25.14
N SER A 196 -2.82 15.81 24.08
CA SER A 196 -3.89 16.69 23.61
C SER A 196 -4.97 15.90 22.84
N SER A 197 -6.05 16.58 22.43
CA SER A 197 -7.10 15.97 21.61
C SER A 197 -7.58 16.91 20.51
N VAL A 198 -8.01 16.32 19.40
CA VAL A 198 -8.67 17.00 18.27
C VAL A 198 -10.07 16.44 18.11
N ARG A 199 -10.99 17.23 17.54
CA ARG A 199 -12.39 16.83 17.42
C ARG A 199 -12.72 16.46 15.99
N VAL A 200 -13.00 15.18 15.75
CA VAL A 200 -13.13 14.60 14.41
C VAL A 200 -14.41 13.78 14.28
N PRO A 201 -14.95 13.62 13.05
CA PRO A 201 -16.14 12.80 12.82
C PRO A 201 -15.81 11.30 12.99
N PHE A 202 -16.54 10.64 13.88
CA PHE A 202 -16.46 9.19 14.08
C PHE A 202 -17.68 8.50 13.48
N MET A 203 -17.41 7.54 12.60
CA MET A 203 -18.37 6.59 12.07
C MET A 203 -18.62 5.50 13.12
N THR A 204 -19.86 5.00 13.20
CA THR A 204 -20.25 3.95 14.14
C THR A 204 -21.19 2.94 13.47
N SER A 205 -21.32 1.76 14.08
CA SER A 205 -22.26 0.74 13.63
C SER A 205 -22.65 -0.16 14.79
N GLY A 206 -23.92 -0.54 14.87
CA GLY A 206 -24.43 -1.52 15.84
C GLY A 206 -24.41 -2.97 15.35
N ILE A 207 -23.93 -3.23 14.13
CA ILE A 207 -23.91 -4.58 13.56
C ILE A 207 -22.71 -5.38 14.07
N ARG A 208 -22.75 -6.71 13.95
CA ARG A 208 -21.60 -7.56 14.26
C ARG A 208 -20.40 -7.23 13.37
N GLN A 209 -19.23 -7.03 13.97
CA GLN A 209 -17.98 -6.67 13.28
C GLN A 209 -16.92 -7.75 13.43
N ARG A 210 -16.02 -7.87 12.44
CA ARG A 210 -14.89 -8.81 12.50
C ARG A 210 -13.79 -8.21 13.37
N ILE A 211 -13.76 -8.58 14.65
CA ILE A 211 -12.78 -8.08 15.62
C ILE A 211 -12.08 -9.25 16.31
N SER A 212 -10.75 -9.16 16.46
CA SER A 212 -9.95 -10.04 17.31
C SER A 212 -9.27 -9.21 18.40
N SER A 213 -9.22 -9.76 19.61
CA SER A 213 -8.52 -9.14 20.75
C SER A 213 -7.27 -9.94 21.07
N HIS A 214 -6.17 -9.23 21.29
CA HIS A 214 -4.87 -9.79 21.62
C HIS A 214 -4.33 -9.08 22.87
N PRO A 215 -3.32 -9.63 23.55
CA PRO A 215 -2.67 -8.90 24.64
C PRO A 215 -2.09 -7.57 24.14
N GLY A 216 -2.63 -6.44 24.58
CA GLY A 216 -2.12 -5.09 24.32
C GLY A 216 -2.67 -4.39 23.07
N PHE A 217 -3.52 -5.04 22.27
CA PHE A 217 -4.16 -4.42 21.10
C PHE A 217 -5.35 -5.22 20.58
N LYS A 218 -6.16 -4.60 19.72
CA LYS A 218 -7.26 -5.20 18.96
C LYS A 218 -7.05 -5.05 17.47
N VAL A 219 -7.62 -5.96 16.68
CA VAL A 219 -7.66 -5.86 15.22
C VAL A 219 -9.11 -5.85 14.74
N LEU A 220 -9.48 -4.82 13.98
CA LEU A 220 -10.71 -4.77 13.22
C LEU A 220 -10.42 -5.09 11.76
N GLN A 221 -11.26 -5.91 11.13
CA GLN A 221 -11.25 -6.14 9.69
C GLN A 221 -12.54 -5.57 9.07
N LEU A 222 -12.39 -4.62 8.15
CA LEU A 222 -13.46 -4.04 7.34
C LEU A 222 -13.32 -4.55 5.89
N PRO A 223 -14.13 -5.53 5.47
CA PRO A 223 -14.10 -6.04 4.11
C PRO A 223 -14.65 -4.99 3.12
N TYR A 224 -14.04 -4.90 1.95
CA TYR A 224 -14.62 -4.20 0.81
C TYR A 224 -15.65 -5.08 0.10
N ASP A 225 -16.61 -4.45 -0.57
CA ASP A 225 -17.47 -5.15 -1.51
C ASP A 225 -16.59 -5.71 -2.63
N SER A 226 -16.87 -6.96 -3.03
CA SER A 226 -16.18 -7.61 -4.16
C SER A 226 -17.02 -7.56 -5.44
N GLY A 227 -18.21 -6.93 -5.39
CA GLY A 227 -19.16 -6.78 -6.48
C GLY A 227 -19.73 -8.09 -7.02
N ARG A 228 -19.32 -9.25 -6.49
CA ARG A 228 -19.73 -10.59 -6.90
C ARG A 228 -19.70 -11.57 -5.73
N VAL A 229 -20.82 -12.26 -5.50
CA VAL A 229 -20.85 -13.46 -4.64
C VAL A 229 -19.92 -14.53 -5.27
N GLY A 230 -18.82 -14.85 -4.59
CA GLY A 230 -17.80 -15.79 -5.08
C GLY A 230 -16.73 -15.19 -5.98
N GLY A 231 -16.54 -13.86 -5.96
CA GLY A 231 -15.40 -13.21 -6.60
C GLY A 231 -14.07 -13.78 -6.08
N ARG A 232 -13.15 -14.10 -7.01
CA ARG A 232 -11.75 -14.36 -6.66
C ARG A 232 -11.09 -13.04 -6.29
N HIS A 233 -10.37 -13.01 -5.17
CA HIS A 233 -9.74 -11.86 -4.55
C HIS A 233 -10.71 -10.96 -3.78
N SER A 234 -10.75 -11.13 -2.46
CA SER A 234 -11.38 -10.18 -1.52
C SER A 234 -10.32 -9.27 -0.91
N PHE A 235 -10.71 -8.03 -0.65
CA PHE A 235 -9.84 -7.05 -0.02
C PHE A 235 -10.46 -6.62 1.30
N SER A 236 -9.62 -6.31 2.28
CA SER A 236 -10.07 -5.77 3.56
C SER A 236 -9.09 -4.73 4.08
N MET A 237 -9.63 -3.67 4.69
CA MET A 237 -8.86 -2.81 5.59
C MET A 237 -8.77 -3.49 6.95
N HIS A 238 -7.57 -3.52 7.53
CA HIS A 238 -7.30 -4.00 8.87
C HIS A 238 -6.81 -2.83 9.71
N ILE A 239 -7.46 -2.57 10.84
CA ILE A 239 -7.06 -1.53 11.80
C ILE A 239 -6.53 -2.22 13.06
N TYR A 240 -5.27 -1.92 13.39
CA TYR A 240 -4.57 -2.41 14.56
C TYR A 240 -4.53 -1.28 15.59
N LEU A 241 -5.34 -1.44 16.64
CA LEU A 241 -5.56 -0.44 17.67
C LEU A 241 -4.91 -0.92 18.97
N PRO A 242 -3.83 -0.27 19.44
CA PRO A 242 -3.25 -0.54 20.76
C PRO A 242 -4.29 -0.37 21.88
N ASP A 243 -4.10 -1.03 23.02
CA ASP A 243 -4.94 -0.77 24.20
C ASP A 243 -4.58 0.57 24.87
N GLU A 244 -3.29 0.95 24.83
CA GLU A 244 -2.76 2.20 25.37
C GLU A 244 -2.72 3.31 24.30
N ARG A 245 -3.09 4.54 24.67
CA ARG A 245 -3.21 5.67 23.72
C ARG A 245 -1.90 6.04 23.02
N ASP A 246 -0.77 5.86 23.67
CA ASP A 246 0.58 6.09 23.13
C ASP A 246 1.28 4.79 22.68
N GLY A 247 0.54 3.67 22.65
CA GLY A 247 1.08 2.33 22.41
C GLY A 247 1.47 2.03 20.96
N LEU A 248 1.13 2.87 19.99
CA LEU A 248 1.30 2.58 18.56
C LEU A 248 2.75 2.23 18.19
N GLN A 249 3.74 3.00 18.66
CA GLN A 249 5.15 2.74 18.34
C GLN A 249 5.69 1.47 19.01
N ALA A 250 5.12 1.06 20.14
CA ALA A 250 5.45 -0.22 20.76
C ALA A 250 4.85 -1.37 19.92
N LEU A 251 3.60 -1.23 19.50
CA LEU A 251 2.92 -2.20 18.64
C LEU A 251 3.66 -2.40 17.31
N ILE A 252 4.04 -1.32 16.60
CA ILE A 252 4.79 -1.44 15.34
C ILE A 252 6.11 -2.19 15.55
N ARG A 253 6.83 -1.93 16.66
CA ARG A 253 8.07 -2.66 17.00
C ARG A 253 7.83 -4.15 17.25
N GLU A 254 6.75 -4.48 17.97
CA GLU A 254 6.35 -5.87 18.19
C GLU A 254 6.03 -6.57 16.86
N LEU A 255 5.16 -5.97 16.04
CA LEU A 255 4.79 -6.48 14.72
C LEU A 255 5.99 -6.68 13.79
N SER A 256 6.97 -5.78 13.87
CA SER A 256 8.21 -5.86 13.08
C SER A 256 9.11 -7.02 13.49
N SER A 257 9.04 -7.44 14.76
CA SER A 257 9.85 -8.53 15.29
C SER A 257 9.28 -9.92 14.96
N ASP A 258 7.97 -10.03 14.68
CA ASP A 258 7.32 -11.29 14.32
C ASP A 258 7.34 -11.54 12.81
N THR A 259 8.39 -12.23 12.37
CA THR A 259 8.56 -12.66 10.98
C THR A 259 7.70 -13.88 10.61
N GLY A 260 6.97 -14.46 11.58
CA GLY A 260 6.23 -15.70 11.44
C GLY A 260 4.87 -15.56 10.76
N GLY A 261 4.52 -14.41 10.19
CA GLY A 261 3.21 -14.16 9.59
C GLY A 261 2.13 -13.75 10.60
N PHE A 262 2.52 -12.95 11.60
CA PHE A 262 1.62 -12.40 12.61
C PHE A 262 0.34 -11.80 12.02
N LEU A 263 0.47 -11.00 10.96
CA LEU A 263 -0.66 -10.35 10.30
C LEU A 263 -1.75 -11.33 9.84
N ASN A 264 -1.40 -12.58 9.54
CA ASN A 264 -2.37 -13.61 9.17
C ASN A 264 -3.02 -14.26 10.40
N ARG A 265 -2.26 -14.42 11.50
CA ARG A 265 -2.78 -14.98 12.76
C ARG A 265 -3.65 -13.99 13.53
N SER A 266 -3.36 -12.69 13.41
CA SER A 266 -4.07 -11.62 14.08
C SER A 266 -5.39 -11.28 13.39
N ALA A 267 -5.58 -11.68 12.13
CA ALA A 267 -6.80 -11.44 11.38
C ALA A 267 -8.02 -12.09 12.07
N PRO A 268 -9.14 -11.35 12.25
CA PRO A 268 -10.32 -11.89 12.89
C PRO A 268 -10.91 -13.08 12.11
N ALA A 269 -11.24 -14.16 12.81
CA ALA A 269 -11.84 -15.34 12.19
C ALA A 269 -13.36 -15.18 11.97
N GLN A 270 -14.05 -14.54 12.91
CA GLN A 270 -15.52 -14.42 12.95
C GLN A 270 -15.97 -13.01 13.34
N ALA A 271 -17.20 -12.66 12.99
CA ALA A 271 -17.84 -11.43 13.43
C ALA A 271 -18.41 -11.58 14.84
N VAL A 272 -18.15 -10.61 15.71
CA VAL A 272 -18.59 -10.53 17.11
C VAL A 272 -19.56 -9.37 17.32
N GLU A 273 -20.36 -9.41 18.38
CA GLU A 273 -21.20 -8.28 18.75
C GLU A 273 -20.36 -7.15 19.32
N VAL A 274 -20.67 -5.93 18.90
CA VAL A 274 -19.94 -4.73 19.30
C VAL A 274 -20.64 -4.02 20.44
N GLY A 275 -19.85 -3.46 21.35
CA GLY A 275 -20.31 -2.51 22.36
C GLY A 275 -20.18 -1.09 21.82
N TYR A 276 -19.24 -0.32 22.36
CA TYR A 276 -18.82 0.95 21.78
C TYR A 276 -17.95 0.70 20.54
N PHE A 277 -18.41 1.17 19.40
CA PHE A 277 -17.71 1.05 18.12
C PHE A 277 -17.53 2.43 17.50
N LYS A 278 -16.29 2.86 17.24
CA LYS A 278 -16.01 4.15 16.60
C LYS A 278 -14.77 4.07 15.73
N ILE A 279 -14.88 4.56 14.49
CA ILE A 279 -13.78 4.70 13.54
C ILE A 279 -13.77 6.12 13.01
N PRO A 280 -12.67 6.89 13.14
CA PRO A 280 -12.63 8.24 12.62
C PRO A 280 -12.60 8.20 11.08
N LYS A 281 -13.22 9.19 10.44
CA LYS A 281 -12.93 9.48 9.04
C LYS A 281 -11.52 10.07 8.96
N PHE A 282 -10.77 9.71 7.93
CA PHE A 282 -9.44 10.25 7.73
C PHE A 282 -9.03 10.22 6.27
N LYS A 283 -8.08 11.09 5.92
CA LYS A 283 -7.45 11.12 4.62
C LYS A 283 -5.95 11.28 4.80
N VAL A 284 -5.19 10.33 4.29
CA VAL A 284 -3.73 10.38 4.30
C VAL A 284 -3.25 10.38 2.86
N SER A 285 -2.57 11.45 2.47
CA SER A 285 -1.87 11.56 1.19
C SER A 285 -0.40 11.78 1.44
N ARG A 286 0.45 11.02 0.74
CA ARG A 286 1.90 11.20 0.81
C ARG A 286 2.54 11.00 -0.55
N LYS A 287 3.30 12.00 -0.94
CA LYS A 287 4.20 11.98 -2.09
C LYS A 287 5.64 11.97 -1.58
N VAL A 288 6.45 11.02 -2.05
CA VAL A 288 7.80 10.77 -1.57
C VAL A 288 8.74 10.56 -2.76
N GLU A 289 9.85 11.30 -2.77
CA GLU A 289 11.05 10.85 -3.48
C GLU A 289 11.72 9.81 -2.57
N ALA A 290 11.65 8.55 -2.99
CA ALA A 290 11.98 7.42 -2.14
C ALA A 290 13.41 6.92 -2.32
N SER A 291 14.22 7.54 -3.17
CA SER A 291 15.62 7.15 -3.32
C SER A 291 16.38 7.42 -2.02
N ASP A 292 16.17 8.58 -1.42
CA ASP A 292 16.79 8.93 -0.14
C ASP A 292 16.35 7.97 0.98
N LEU A 293 15.04 7.71 1.07
CA LEU A 293 14.49 6.71 1.98
C LEU A 293 15.13 5.32 1.80
N LEU A 294 15.24 4.84 0.56
CA LEU A 294 15.80 3.52 0.28
C LEU A 294 17.29 3.46 0.63
N LYS A 295 18.06 4.52 0.34
CA LYS A 295 19.46 4.65 0.75
C LYS A 295 19.61 4.64 2.27
N ASP A 296 18.80 5.41 2.98
CA ASP A 296 18.80 5.48 4.45
C ASP A 296 18.44 4.13 5.11
N MET A 297 17.65 3.31 4.42
CA MET A 297 17.34 1.94 4.82
C MET A 297 18.39 0.90 4.37
N GLY A 298 19.49 1.33 3.76
CA GLY A 298 20.65 0.51 3.39
C GLY A 298 20.67 -0.01 1.95
N LEU A 299 19.79 0.45 1.07
CA LEU A 299 19.80 0.13 -0.36
C LEU A 299 20.48 1.25 -1.15
N GLU A 300 21.79 1.14 -1.33
CA GLU A 300 22.62 2.21 -1.93
C GLU A 300 23.02 1.94 -3.37
N ARG A 301 23.35 0.68 -3.72
CA ARG A 301 23.95 0.30 -5.01
C ARG A 301 23.15 0.74 -6.23
N PRO A 302 21.81 0.64 -6.27
CA PRO A 302 21.03 1.10 -7.43
C PRO A 302 21.22 2.60 -7.74
N PHE A 303 21.60 3.38 -6.73
CA PHE A 303 21.77 4.83 -6.81
C PHE A 303 23.23 5.25 -7.00
N CYS A 304 24.15 4.28 -7.13
CA CYS A 304 25.56 4.51 -7.43
C CYS A 304 25.85 4.19 -8.89
N PHE A 305 26.69 5.01 -9.52
CA PHE A 305 27.15 4.79 -10.89
C PHE A 305 27.85 3.44 -11.03
N SER A 306 27.29 2.54 -11.83
CA SER A 306 27.83 1.21 -12.07
C SER A 306 27.48 0.70 -13.47
N HIS A 307 28.08 -0.43 -13.85
CA HIS A 307 27.69 -1.17 -15.05
C HIS A 307 26.78 -2.35 -14.72
N ASP A 308 26.02 -2.28 -13.63
CA ASP A 308 25.20 -3.40 -13.19
C ASP A 308 23.84 -3.47 -13.91
N PHE A 309 23.38 -2.42 -14.59
CA PHE A 309 22.08 -2.37 -15.28
C PHE A 309 22.07 -2.91 -16.72
N ALA A 310 23.03 -3.76 -17.08
CA ALA A 310 23.29 -4.17 -18.48
C ALA A 310 22.15 -5.02 -19.08
N GLU A 311 21.29 -5.61 -18.25
CA GLU A 311 20.10 -6.33 -18.72
C GLU A 311 18.95 -5.39 -19.11
N MET A 312 18.98 -4.14 -18.62
CA MET A 312 17.97 -3.11 -18.89
C MET A 312 18.31 -2.29 -20.14
N VAL A 313 19.53 -1.80 -20.23
CA VAL A 313 19.96 -0.80 -21.22
C VAL A 313 21.34 -1.17 -21.75
N ASP A 314 21.58 -0.95 -23.04
CA ASP A 314 22.94 -0.91 -23.59
C ASP A 314 23.51 0.50 -23.34
N TYR A 315 24.57 0.58 -22.54
CA TYR A 315 25.29 1.81 -22.23
C TYR A 315 26.80 1.62 -22.38
N SER A 316 27.50 2.71 -22.71
CA SER A 316 28.96 2.79 -22.68
C SER A 316 29.51 3.35 -21.37
N GLU A 317 28.68 4.11 -20.64
CA GLU A 317 29.05 4.80 -19.39
C GLU A 317 28.27 4.21 -18.20
N PRO A 318 28.83 4.25 -16.98
CA PRO A 318 28.11 3.85 -15.78
C PRO A 318 26.76 4.56 -15.63
N LEU A 319 25.75 3.84 -15.12
CA LEU A 319 24.41 4.38 -14.84
C LEU A 319 24.04 4.25 -13.37
N ALA A 320 23.16 5.14 -12.93
CA ALA A 320 22.54 5.11 -11.61
C ALA A 320 21.06 5.48 -11.74
N VAL A 321 20.22 4.95 -10.85
CA VAL A 321 18.84 5.41 -10.70
C VAL A 321 18.86 6.84 -10.15
N ARG A 322 18.32 7.80 -10.91
CA ARG A 322 18.28 9.20 -10.49
C ARG A 322 17.26 9.45 -9.40
N SER A 323 16.09 8.82 -9.52
CA SER A 323 14.99 9.01 -8.58
C SER A 323 13.98 7.86 -8.64
N VAL A 324 13.32 7.61 -7.50
CA VAL A 324 12.18 6.72 -7.33
C VAL A 324 11.04 7.56 -6.78
N LEU A 325 10.05 7.87 -7.60
CA LEU A 325 8.89 8.66 -7.18
C LEU A 325 7.76 7.73 -6.76
N HIS A 326 7.21 7.98 -5.56
CA HIS A 326 6.06 7.27 -5.04
C HIS A 326 4.99 8.24 -4.55
N GLU A 327 3.74 8.01 -4.96
CA GLU A 327 2.59 8.71 -4.41
C GLU A 327 1.50 7.72 -4.02
N CYS A 328 0.89 7.98 -2.87
CA CYS A 328 -0.13 7.15 -2.26
C CYS A 328 -1.19 8.05 -1.60
N VAL A 329 -2.45 7.72 -1.82
CA VAL A 329 -3.60 8.39 -1.22
C VAL A 329 -4.55 7.33 -0.66
N VAL A 330 -4.91 7.47 0.61
CA VAL A 330 -5.91 6.65 1.30
C VAL A 330 -6.90 7.59 1.96
N GLU A 331 -8.18 7.46 1.65
CA GLU A 331 -9.25 8.29 2.22
C GLU A 331 -10.39 7.38 2.62
N VAL A 332 -10.78 7.44 3.89
CA VAL A 332 -11.77 6.57 4.53
C VAL A 332 -12.99 7.40 4.94
N ASP A 333 -14.15 6.97 4.46
CA ASP A 333 -15.45 7.56 4.78
C ASP A 333 -16.52 6.48 5.02
N GLU A 334 -17.78 6.90 5.14
CA GLU A 334 -18.91 6.02 5.43
C GLU A 334 -19.19 5.01 4.31
N ASP A 335 -18.89 5.36 3.06
CA ASP A 335 -19.19 4.54 1.88
C ASP A 335 -18.06 3.53 1.64
N GLY A 336 -16.81 3.88 1.95
CA GLY A 336 -15.65 3.06 1.60
C GLY A 336 -14.29 3.73 1.78
N THR A 337 -13.35 3.29 0.95
CA THR A 337 -12.14 4.03 0.60
C THR A 337 -12.34 4.68 -0.77
N MET A 338 -12.49 6.01 -0.77
CA MET A 338 -12.74 6.93 -1.90
C MET A 338 -13.90 6.60 -2.87
N ALA A 339 -15.15 6.73 -2.42
CA ALA A 339 -16.37 6.59 -3.24
C ALA A 339 -17.29 7.85 -3.22
N ALA A 340 -18.37 7.83 -4.02
CA ALA A 340 -19.48 8.78 -3.94
C ALA A 340 -20.81 8.05 -4.24
N ALA A 341 -21.60 7.79 -3.17
CA ALA A 341 -23.08 7.65 -3.00
C ALA A 341 -23.91 6.79 -4.00
N ALA A 342 -24.99 6.08 -3.64
CA ALA A 342 -25.63 5.62 -2.39
C ALA A 342 -26.79 4.64 -2.80
N THR A 343 -27.21 3.73 -1.91
CA THR A 343 -28.60 3.33 -1.53
C THR A 343 -28.53 1.94 -0.88
N GLU A 344 -29.00 1.77 0.37
CA GLU A 344 -29.24 0.43 0.94
C GLU A 344 -30.59 0.36 1.65
N ALA A 345 -31.25 -0.80 1.52
CA ALA A 345 -32.54 -1.12 2.11
C ALA A 345 -32.35 -2.11 3.27
N HIS A 346 -32.92 -1.79 4.43
CA HIS A 346 -32.89 -2.63 5.63
C HIS A 346 -33.81 -3.85 5.49
N ILE A 347 -33.30 -5.04 5.82
CA ILE A 347 -34.11 -6.20 6.21
C ILE A 347 -33.81 -6.52 7.68
N MET A 348 -34.72 -6.13 8.56
CA MET A 348 -34.81 -6.68 9.90
C MET A 348 -35.58 -7.99 9.87
N THR A 349 -34.97 -9.07 10.32
CA THR A 349 -35.68 -10.28 10.77
C THR A 349 -35.52 -10.41 12.27
N GLY A 350 -36.64 -10.32 12.99
CA GLY A 350 -36.70 -10.46 14.44
C GLY A 350 -36.80 -11.91 14.91
N CYS A 351 -36.34 -12.17 16.14
CA CYS A 351 -37.12 -12.51 17.33
C CYS A 351 -36.29 -13.33 18.33
N SER A 352 -36.48 -12.99 19.61
CA SER A 352 -35.74 -13.42 20.79
C SER A 352 -35.87 -14.91 21.13
N ILE A 353 -34.79 -15.51 21.64
CA ILE A 353 -34.79 -16.62 22.61
C ILE A 353 -33.64 -16.32 23.59
N GLY A 354 -33.78 -16.65 24.88
CA GLY A 354 -32.90 -16.18 25.96
C GLY A 354 -31.50 -16.76 25.96
N TRP A 355 -30.47 -15.92 26.13
CA TRP A 355 -29.06 -16.31 26.25
C TRP A 355 -28.36 -15.31 27.18
N GLU A 356 -27.30 -15.76 27.85
CA GLU A 356 -26.33 -14.88 28.55
C GLU A 356 -26.03 -13.66 27.68
N GLU A 357 -25.95 -12.46 28.28
CA GLU A 357 -25.62 -11.25 27.51
C GLU A 357 -24.34 -11.52 26.71
N PRO A 358 -24.41 -11.54 25.37
CA PRO A 358 -23.24 -11.85 24.55
C PRO A 358 -22.15 -10.85 24.90
N VAL A 359 -20.94 -11.35 25.18
CA VAL A 359 -19.78 -10.51 25.49
C VAL A 359 -19.58 -9.57 24.31
N ARG A 360 -19.90 -8.29 24.54
CA ARG A 360 -19.72 -7.23 23.55
C ARG A 360 -18.27 -6.80 23.55
N VAL A 361 -17.70 -6.62 22.36
CA VAL A 361 -16.34 -6.15 22.19
C VAL A 361 -16.36 -4.68 21.81
N ASP A 362 -15.72 -3.84 22.62
CA ASP A 362 -15.52 -2.43 22.27
C ASP A 362 -14.34 -2.29 21.30
N PHE A 363 -14.51 -1.45 20.28
CA PHE A 363 -13.45 -1.03 19.37
C PHE A 363 -13.63 0.47 19.08
N VAL A 364 -12.88 1.28 19.83
CA VAL A 364 -12.98 2.75 19.78
C VAL A 364 -11.62 3.28 19.32
N ALA A 365 -11.48 3.54 18.02
CA ALA A 365 -10.22 4.02 17.44
C ALA A 365 -10.04 5.54 17.67
N ASP A 366 -10.08 5.96 18.93
CA ASP A 366 -9.98 7.36 19.37
C ASP A 366 -8.55 7.81 19.68
N HIS A 367 -7.54 7.07 19.25
CA HIS A 367 -6.12 7.35 19.47
C HIS A 367 -5.27 6.65 18.39
N PRO A 368 -3.96 6.96 18.28
CA PRO A 368 -3.11 6.50 17.19
C PRO A 368 -3.20 5.00 16.89
N PHE A 369 -3.44 4.67 15.63
CA PHE A 369 -3.58 3.29 15.15
C PHE A 369 -2.83 3.05 13.84
N LEU A 370 -2.54 1.78 13.58
CA LEU A 370 -1.98 1.29 12.32
C LEU A 370 -3.12 0.77 11.44
N PHE A 371 -3.08 1.05 10.14
CA PHE A 371 -3.97 0.44 9.16
C PHE A 371 -3.20 -0.27 8.05
N LEU A 372 -3.74 -1.39 7.58
CA LEU A 372 -3.25 -2.12 6.41
C LEU A 372 -4.42 -2.41 5.46
N ILE A 373 -4.23 -2.23 4.17
CA ILE A 373 -5.17 -2.73 3.16
C ILE A 373 -4.54 -3.93 2.48
N ARG A 374 -5.26 -5.06 2.49
CA ARG A 374 -4.72 -6.35 2.08
C ARG A 374 -5.67 -7.08 1.15
N GLU A 375 -5.11 -7.90 0.28
CA GLU A 375 -5.86 -8.95 -0.42
C GLU A 375 -5.85 -10.20 0.48
N ASP A 376 -7.04 -10.69 0.83
CA ASP A 376 -7.21 -11.63 1.94
C ASP A 376 -6.78 -13.06 1.59
N GLU A 377 -6.84 -13.47 0.31
CA GLU A 377 -6.48 -14.84 -0.10
C GLU A 377 -4.97 -15.06 -0.11
N SER A 378 -4.23 -14.14 -0.73
CA SER A 378 -2.77 -14.16 -0.85
C SER A 378 -2.07 -13.55 0.36
N GLY A 379 -2.74 -12.65 1.09
CA GLY A 379 -2.18 -11.90 2.20
C GLY A 379 -1.28 -10.73 1.79
N ILE A 380 -1.25 -10.37 0.50
CA ILE A 380 -0.48 -9.24 -0.03
C ILE A 380 -0.94 -7.94 0.63
N VAL A 381 0.01 -7.15 1.12
CA VAL A 381 -0.25 -5.81 1.68
C VAL A 381 -0.14 -4.79 0.56
N LEU A 382 -1.26 -4.17 0.21
CA LEU A 382 -1.34 -3.13 -0.82
C LEU A 382 -0.98 -1.77 -0.24
N PHE A 383 -1.55 -1.44 0.93
CA PHE A 383 -1.30 -0.18 1.62
C PHE A 383 -0.97 -0.44 3.08
N ALA A 384 -0.09 0.39 3.62
CA ALA A 384 0.26 0.41 5.03
C ALA A 384 0.39 1.86 5.50
N GLY A 385 -0.04 2.12 6.73
CA GLY A 385 0.03 3.45 7.27
C GLY A 385 -0.33 3.56 8.73
N GLN A 386 -0.12 4.75 9.28
CA GLN A 386 -0.54 5.10 10.62
C GLN A 386 -1.36 6.39 10.58
N VAL A 387 -2.39 6.42 11.40
CA VAL A 387 -3.16 7.63 11.69
C VAL A 387 -2.80 8.04 13.11
N VAL A 388 -2.13 9.18 13.23
CA VAL A 388 -1.77 9.79 14.52
C VAL A 388 -2.56 11.07 14.79
N ASN A 389 -3.13 11.69 13.75
CA ASN A 389 -4.07 12.79 13.84
C ASN A 389 -5.01 12.78 12.61
N PRO A 390 -6.30 12.43 12.74
CA PRO A 390 -7.22 12.34 11.59
C PRO A 390 -7.54 13.66 10.88
N GLU A 391 -7.21 14.82 11.46
CA GLU A 391 -7.38 16.14 10.81
C GLU A 391 -6.30 16.44 9.76
N LEU A 392 -5.18 15.69 9.75
CA LEU A 392 -4.00 15.92 8.91
C LEU A 392 -4.01 15.16 7.58
#